data_AF-A0A239NG92-F1
#
_entry.id   AF-A0A239NG92-F1
#
_cell.length_a   1.000
_cell.length_b   1.000
_cell.length_c   1.000
_cell.angle_alpha   90.00
_cell.angle_beta   90.00
_cell.angle_gamma   90.00
#
_symmetry.space_group_name_H-M   'P 1'
#
loop_
_entity.id
_entity.type
_entity.pdbx_description
1 polymer ?
#
loop_
_entity_poly.entity_id
_entity_poly.type
_entity_poly.pdbx_seq_one_letter_code
_entity_poly.pdbx_strand_id
1 'polypeptide(L)'
;MIEVQAFNSVFDAIADTTAEAEKLRLRATLLQAIQKEAASWDGTDRSRAQRLGITAPRYTLLKRGQLGEFSLDALVVLAVHAGLSIGLTIEHQAA
;
A
#
# COMPACT_ATOMS: atom_id res chain seq x y z
N MET A 1 1.96 -6.89 -34.04
CA MET A 1 2.68 -5.68 -33.63
C MET A 1 2.34 -5.42 -32.18
N ILE A 2 3.33 -5.24 -31.31
CA ILE A 2 3.08 -4.85 -29.92
C ILE A 2 3.16 -3.32 -29.91
N GLU A 3 2.05 -2.67 -29.56
CA GLU A 3 2.00 -1.22 -29.40
C GLU A 3 2.63 -0.87 -28.05
N VAL A 4 3.73 -0.11 -28.07
CA VAL A 4 4.44 0.30 -26.85
C VAL A 4 3.98 1.70 -26.49
N GLN A 5 3.30 1.84 -25.36
CA GLN A 5 2.84 3.12 -24.81
C GLN A 5 3.74 3.54 -23.63
N ALA A 6 4.08 4.82 -23.55
CA ALA A 6 4.89 5.39 -22.47
C ALA A 6 4.00 6.16 -21.50
N PHE A 7 4.16 5.91 -20.20
CA PHE A 7 3.41 6.54 -19.12
C PHE A 7 4.37 7.18 -18.11
N ASN A 8 3.92 8.22 -17.42
CA ASN A 8 4.71 8.89 -16.37
C ASN A 8 4.86 8.02 -15.11
N SER A 9 3.91 7.10 -14.89
CA SER A 9 3.90 6.18 -13.77
C SER A 9 3.36 4.81 -14.19
N VAL A 10 3.83 3.75 -13.54
CA VAL A 10 3.26 2.39 -13.70
C VAL A 10 1.78 2.37 -13.35
N PHE A 11 1.34 3.24 -12.43
CA PHE A 11 -0.07 3.34 -12.04
C PHE A 11 -0.94 3.93 -13.15
N ASP A 12 -0.42 4.86 -13.95
CA ASP A 12 -1.15 5.42 -15.10
C ASP A 12 -1.31 4.39 -16.22
N ALA A 13 -0.40 3.42 -16.29
CA ALA A 13 -0.43 2.34 -17.28
C ALA A 13 -1.43 1.23 -16.94
N ILE A 14 -1.83 1.10 -15.67
CA ILE A 14 -2.67 -0.01 -15.17
C ILE A 14 -4.04 0.44 -14.65
N ALA A 15 -4.29 1.74 -14.56
CA ALA A 15 -5.54 2.30 -14.03
C ALA A 15 -6.39 2.89 -15.16
N ASP A 16 -7.71 2.79 -15.02
CA ASP A 16 -8.65 3.32 -16.02
C ASP A 16 -8.79 4.85 -15.94
N THR A 17 -8.42 5.44 -14.79
CA THR A 17 -8.53 6.88 -14.52
C THR A 17 -7.34 7.39 -13.70
N THR A 18 -7.03 8.69 -13.83
CA THR A 18 -6.01 9.36 -13.00
C THR A 18 -6.33 9.27 -11.51
N ALA A 19 -7.61 9.36 -11.13
CA ALA A 19 -8.04 9.20 -9.74
C ALA A 19 -7.77 7.79 -9.20
N GLU A 20 -7.95 6.76 -10.02
CA GLU A 20 -7.62 5.38 -9.66
C GLU A 20 -6.11 5.16 -9.59
N ALA A 21 -5.34 5.72 -10.53
CA ALA A 21 -3.89 5.67 -10.51
C ALA A 21 -3.32 6.25 -9.20
N GLU A 22 -3.79 7.42 -8.79
CA GLU A 22 -3.38 8.03 -7.52
C GLU A 22 -3.80 7.20 -6.30
N LYS A 23 -5.01 6.64 -6.31
CA LYS A 23 -5.45 5.74 -5.23
C LYS A 23 -4.56 4.51 -5.12
N LEU A 24 -4.19 3.89 -6.25
CA LEU A 24 -3.30 2.73 -6.29
C LEU A 24 -1.89 3.11 -5.83
N ARG A 25 -1.37 4.26 -6.26
CA ARG A 25 -0.08 4.80 -5.84
C ARG A 25 -0.01 5.00 -4.33
N LEU A 26 -1.00 5.65 -3.73
CA LEU A 26 -1.08 5.86 -2.28
C LEU A 26 -1.18 4.54 -1.52
N ARG A 27 -2.03 3.62 -1.97
CA ARG A 27 -2.16 2.29 -1.35
C ARG A 27 -0.85 1.51 -1.44
N ALA A 28 -0.15 1.54 -2.57
CA ALA A 28 1.12 0.84 -2.76
C ALA A 28 2.19 1.40 -1.85
N THR A 29 2.27 2.72 -1.76
CA THR A 29 3.21 3.43 -0.87
C THR A 29 3.01 3.03 0.59
N LEU A 30 1.77 3.08 1.09
CA LEU A 30 1.46 2.70 2.47
C LEU A 30 1.71 1.21 2.72
N LEU A 31 1.26 0.34 1.81
CA LEU A 31 1.43 -1.10 1.96
C LEU A 31 2.91 -1.47 2.03
N GLN A 32 3.75 -0.89 1.16
CA GLN A 32 5.19 -1.12 1.15
C GLN A 32 5.85 -0.64 2.44
N ALA A 33 5.46 0.54 2.95
CA ALA A 33 5.99 1.05 4.21
C ALA A 33 5.64 0.13 5.39
N ILE A 34 4.38 -0.33 5.47
CA ILE A 34 3.92 -1.26 6.51
C ILE A 34 4.63 -2.60 6.41
N GLN A 35 4.80 -3.14 5.20
CA GLN A 35 5.53 -4.38 4.99
C GLN A 35 6.98 -4.28 5.47
N LYS A 36 7.66 -3.18 5.12
CA LYS A 36 9.04 -2.94 5.53
C LYS A 36 9.17 -2.85 7.04
N GLU A 37 8.28 -2.10 7.69
CA GLU A 37 8.26 -1.95 9.14
C GLU A 37 7.96 -3.30 9.82
N ALA A 38 6.92 -4.01 9.38
CA ALA A 38 6.56 -5.31 9.94
C ALA A 38 7.63 -6.38 9.72
N ALA A 39 8.39 -6.31 8.62
CA ALA A 39 9.51 -7.22 8.35
C ALA A 39 10.73 -6.95 9.25
N SER A 40 10.86 -5.73 9.78
CA SER A 40 11.93 -5.37 10.73
C SER A 40 11.71 -5.97 12.13
N TRP A 41 10.48 -6.38 12.44
CA TRP A 41 10.15 -6.96 13.74
C TRP A 41 10.53 -8.43 13.82
N ASP A 42 11.07 -8.81 14.97
CA ASP A 42 11.29 -10.21 15.32
C ASP A 42 9.97 -10.97 15.53
N GLY A 43 10.03 -12.28 15.37
CA GLY A 43 8.93 -13.20 15.66
C GLY A 43 8.23 -13.76 14.43
N THR A 44 7.13 -14.46 14.68
CA THR A 44 6.38 -15.18 13.64
C THR A 44 5.39 -14.27 12.92
N ASP A 45 4.93 -14.68 11.74
CA ASP A 45 3.84 -14.02 11.02
C ASP A 45 2.60 -13.79 11.92
N ARG A 46 2.30 -14.72 12.84
CA ARG A 46 1.19 -14.57 13.79
C ARG A 46 1.45 -13.45 14.80
N SER A 47 2.66 -13.35 15.32
CA SER A 47 3.06 -12.29 16.25
C SER A 47 3.02 -10.91 15.58
N ARG A 48 3.49 -10.83 14.33
CA ARG A 48 3.43 -9.60 13.53
C ARG A 48 2.00 -9.20 13.18
N ALA A 49 1.15 -10.16 12.83
CA ALA A 49 -0.27 -9.94 12.61
C ALA A 49 -0.95 -9.36 13.85
N GLN A 50 -0.66 -9.94 15.02
CA GLN A 50 -1.19 -9.46 16.31
C GLN A 50 -0.74 -8.03 16.61
N ARG A 51 0.54 -7.70 16.37
CA ARG A 51 1.06 -6.33 16.56
C ARG A 51 0.40 -5.31 15.62
N LEU A 52 0.10 -5.72 14.39
CA LEU A 52 -0.69 -4.91 13.44
C LEU A 52 -2.20 -4.88 13.76
N GLY A 53 -2.68 -5.63 14.75
CA GLY A 53 -4.10 -5.72 15.10
C GLY A 53 -4.96 -6.45 14.07
N ILE A 54 -4.37 -7.36 13.28
CA ILE A 54 -5.06 -8.12 12.23
C ILE A 54 -4.91 -9.64 12.40
N THR A 55 -5.73 -10.38 11.68
CA THR A 55 -5.66 -11.84 11.65
C THR A 55 -4.45 -12.32 10.84
N ALA A 56 -3.94 -13.52 11.14
CA ALA A 56 -2.83 -14.13 10.40
C ALA A 56 -3.11 -14.32 8.88
N PRO A 57 -4.32 -14.72 8.44
CA PRO A 57 -4.66 -14.74 7.01
C PRO A 57 -4.55 -13.34 6.37
N ARG A 58 -5.04 -12.30 7.04
CA ARG A 58 -4.96 -10.92 6.53
C ARG A 58 -3.51 -10.43 6.45
N TYR A 59 -2.67 -10.80 7.42
CA TYR A 59 -1.23 -10.55 7.35
C TYR A 59 -0.56 -11.25 6.16
N THR A 60 -1.02 -12.43 5.78
CA THR A 60 -0.51 -13.13 4.59
C THR A 60 -0.82 -12.37 3.30
N LEU A 61 -2.03 -11.82 3.16
CA LEU A 61 -2.41 -10.96 2.02
C LEU A 61 -1.54 -9.69 1.99
N LEU A 62 -1.33 -9.07 3.16
CA LEU A 62 -0.45 -7.92 3.32
C LEU A 62 0.97 -8.27 2.87
N LYS A 63 1.55 -9.37 3.36
CA LYS A 63 2.89 -9.83 3.00
C LYS A 63 3.04 -10.14 1.51
N ARG A 64 1.98 -10.60 0.85
CA ARG A 64 1.95 -10.87 -0.60
C ARG A 64 1.74 -9.62 -1.46
N GLY A 65 1.50 -8.45 -0.87
CA GLY A 65 1.30 -7.21 -1.61
C GLY A 65 -0.06 -7.12 -2.32
N GLN A 66 -1.08 -7.81 -1.81
CA GLN A 66 -2.41 -7.82 -2.43
C GLN A 66 -3.16 -6.50 -2.19
N LEU A 67 -2.80 -5.48 -2.96
CA LEU A 67 -3.37 -4.12 -2.94
C LEU A 67 -4.90 -4.05 -2.97
N GLY A 68 -5.55 -4.96 -3.68
CA GLY A 68 -7.01 -5.01 -3.79
C GLY A 68 -7.73 -5.35 -2.48
N GLU A 69 -7.03 -6.03 -1.55
CA GLU A 69 -7.60 -6.51 -0.28
C GLU A 69 -7.61 -5.43 0.83
N PHE A 70 -7.01 -4.27 0.55
CA PHE A 70 -6.86 -3.18 1.49
C PHE A 70 -7.42 -1.87 0.93
N SER A 71 -8.38 -1.29 1.66
CA SER A 71 -8.78 0.09 1.43
C SER A 71 -7.65 1.05 1.85
N LEU A 72 -7.68 2.28 1.35
CA LEU A 72 -6.70 3.31 1.74
C LEU A 72 -6.79 3.58 3.25
N ASP A 73 -8.00 3.73 3.76
CA ASP A 73 -8.30 3.92 5.19
C ASP A 73 -7.75 2.77 6.06
N ALA A 74 -7.95 1.52 5.65
CA ALA A 74 -7.39 0.38 6.39
C ALA A 74 -5.85 0.43 6.43
N LEU A 75 -5.20 0.84 5.34
CA LEU A 75 -3.74 0.98 5.33
C LEU A 75 -3.27 2.12 6.24
N VAL A 76 -4.02 3.22 6.33
CA VAL A 76 -3.72 4.30 7.28
C VAL A 76 -3.73 3.77 8.72
N VAL A 77 -4.75 3.03 9.12
CA VAL A 77 -4.84 2.42 10.45
C VAL A 77 -3.68 1.45 10.71
N LEU A 78 -3.36 0.60 9.73
CA LEU A 78 -2.26 -0.38 9.86
C LEU A 78 -0.88 0.27 9.96
N ALA A 79 -0.65 1.39 9.26
CA ALA A 79 0.58 2.16 9.40
C ALA A 79 0.73 2.72 10.82
N VAL A 80 -0.36 3.23 11.41
CA VAL A 80 -0.35 3.68 12.81
C VAL A 80 -0.06 2.53 13.77
N HIS A 81 -0.69 1.36 13.59
CA HIS A 81 -0.37 0.16 14.39
C HIS A 81 1.08 -0.31 14.19
N ALA A 82 1.65 -0.05 13.02
CA ALA A 82 3.06 -0.32 12.75
C ALA A 82 4.01 0.69 13.43
N GLY A 83 3.49 1.74 14.07
CA GLY A 83 4.30 2.80 14.68
C GLY A 83 4.78 3.84 13.67
N LEU A 84 4.21 3.86 12.45
CA LEU A 84 4.55 4.83 11.41
C LEU A 84 3.67 6.08 11.55
N SER A 85 4.26 7.24 11.26
CA SER A 85 3.52 8.50 11.11
C SER A 85 3.29 8.78 9.62
N ILE A 86 2.09 9.21 9.28
CA ILE A 86 1.71 9.51 7.89
C ILE A 86 1.63 11.02 7.70
N GLY A 87 2.34 11.53 6.70
CA GLY A 87 2.19 12.89 6.19
C GLY A 87 1.59 12.86 4.79
N LEU A 88 0.55 13.65 4.55
CA LEU A 88 -0.01 13.89 3.23
C LEU A 88 0.37 15.30 2.80
N THR A 89 0.98 15.41 1.62
CA THR A 89 1.22 16.69 0.96
C THR A 89 0.23 16.83 -0.19
N ILE A 90 -0.50 17.94 -0.23
CA ILE A 90 -1.48 18.24 -1.27
C ILE A 90 -0.82 19.20 -2.24
N GLU A 91 -0.68 18.75 -3.48
CA GLU A 91 -0.08 19.53 -4.57
C GLU A 91 -1.13 19.80 -5.64
N HIS A 92 -0.96 20.91 -6.37
CA HIS A 92 -1.81 21.19 -7.52
C HIS A 92 -1.44 20.22 -8.64
N GLN A 93 -2.41 19.48 -9.13
CA GLN A 93 -2.21 18.62 -10.29
C GLN A 93 -2.05 19.54 -11.51
N ALA A 94 -0.83 19.64 -12.05
CA ALA A 94 -0.58 20.39 -13.27
C ALA A 94 -1.45 19.80 -14.40
N ALA A 95 -2.15 20.68 -15.12
CA ALA A 95 -3.05 20.35 -16.22
C ALA A 95 -2.31 19.71 -17.40
#